data_AF-A0A6A6AJH6-F1
#
_entry.id   AF-A0A6A6AJH6-F1
#
_cell.length_a   1.000
_cell.length_b   1.000
_cell.length_c   1.000
_cell.angle_alpha   90.00
_cell.angle_beta   90.00
_cell.angle_gamma   90.00
#
_symmetry.space_group_name_H-M   'P 1'
#
loop_
_entity.id
_entity.type
_entity.pdbx_description
1 polymer ?
#
loop_
_entity_poly.entity_id
_entity_poly.type
_entity_poly.pdbx_seq_one_letter_code
_entity_poly.pdbx_strand_id
1 'polypeptide(L)'
;MVSINKPKRIVLRFSVQYEREEAAIIGHFFALHGPEPLNKDFFSHLMAPNESPKMHIVLDIHCNSHPAIDNSMIAYEVFKVRKNGNFKFERLDAAACEYARESCKLLRIKWGTNRSSI
;
A
#
# COMPACT_ATOMS: atom_id res chain seq x y z
N MET A 1 19.57 -1.97 -17.41
CA MET A 1 19.52 -2.71 -16.13
C MET A 1 18.07 -3.12 -15.89
N VAL A 2 17.79 -4.42 -15.84
CA VAL A 2 16.44 -4.94 -15.61
C VAL A 2 16.08 -4.64 -14.14
N SER A 3 15.29 -3.61 -13.89
CA SER A 3 14.61 -3.50 -12.60
C SER A 3 13.60 -4.64 -12.56
N ILE A 4 13.98 -5.74 -11.91
CA ILE A 4 13.12 -6.90 -11.74
C ILE A 4 11.84 -6.39 -11.06
N ASN A 5 10.70 -6.50 -11.74
CA ASN A 5 9.36 -6.13 -11.27
C ASN A 5 8.99 -6.97 -10.05
N LYS A 6 9.65 -6.74 -8.92
CA LYS A 6 9.51 -7.57 -7.73
C LYS A 6 8.19 -7.24 -7.06
N PRO A 7 7.29 -8.21 -6.94
CA PRO A 7 6.00 -8.01 -6.32
C PRO A 7 6.18 -7.62 -4.85
N LYS A 8 5.49 -6.58 -4.43
CA LYS A 8 5.53 -6.10 -3.04
C LYS A 8 4.23 -5.44 -2.64
N ARG A 9 3.97 -5.45 -1.35
CA ARG A 9 2.85 -4.75 -0.72
C ARG A 9 3.34 -3.51 -0.02
N ILE A 10 2.82 -2.36 -0.43
CA ILE A 10 3.13 -1.08 0.20
C ILE A 10 1.94 -0.69 1.07
N VAL A 11 2.18 -0.29 2.31
CA VAL A 11 1.14 0.18 3.23
C VAL A 11 1.40 1.64 3.57
N LEU A 12 0.50 2.52 3.12
CA LEU A 12 0.53 3.94 3.40
C LEU A 12 -0.35 4.20 4.61
N ARG A 13 0.24 4.53 5.76
CA ARG A 13 -0.46 4.85 7.01
C ARG A 13 -0.65 6.35 7.14
N PHE A 14 -1.91 6.79 7.19
CA PHE A 14 -2.25 8.22 7.16
C PHE A 14 -3.36 8.56 8.18
N SER A 15 -3.60 9.87 8.40
CA SER A 15 -4.64 10.35 9.30
C SER A 15 -6.01 10.25 8.65
N VAL A 16 -7.06 9.86 9.38
CA VAL A 16 -8.46 9.84 8.88
C VAL A 16 -8.89 11.19 8.28
N GLN A 17 -8.28 12.30 8.71
CA GLN A 17 -8.49 13.63 8.11
C GLN A 17 -8.21 13.70 6.61
N TYR A 18 -7.41 12.78 6.05
CA TYR A 18 -7.08 12.72 4.63
C TYR A 18 -7.84 11.60 3.89
N GLU A 19 -8.91 11.05 4.47
CA GLU A 19 -9.69 9.93 3.88
C GLU A 19 -10.12 10.21 2.43
N ARG A 20 -10.57 11.43 2.15
CA ARG A 20 -11.02 11.86 0.81
C ARG A 20 -9.89 12.13 -0.18
N GLU A 21 -8.64 11.98 0.25
CA GLU A 21 -7.44 12.28 -0.54
C GLU A 21 -6.70 11.02 -1.01
N GLU A 22 -7.33 9.84 -0.97
CA GLU A 22 -6.73 8.56 -1.38
C GLU A 22 -6.01 8.65 -2.73
N ALA A 23 -6.71 9.10 -3.77
CA ALA A 23 -6.14 9.23 -5.11
C ALA A 23 -4.94 10.18 -5.17
N ALA A 24 -4.97 11.28 -4.39
CA ALA A 24 -3.89 12.25 -4.32
C ALA A 24 -2.67 11.69 -3.56
N ILE A 25 -2.89 10.93 -2.49
CA ILE A 25 -1.84 10.23 -1.74
C ILE A 25 -1.14 9.22 -2.64
N ILE A 26 -1.90 8.39 -3.35
CA ILE A 26 -1.36 7.38 -4.28
C ILE A 26 -0.58 8.05 -5.42
N GLY A 27 -1.16 9.10 -6.03
CA GLY A 27 -0.51 9.85 -7.10
C GLY A 27 0.82 10.49 -6.66
N HIS A 28 0.84 11.16 -5.51
CA HIS A 28 2.08 11.73 -4.96
C HIS A 28 3.11 10.67 -4.58
N PHE A 29 2.67 9.53 -4.02
CA PHE A 29 3.57 8.44 -3.67
C PHE A 29 4.31 7.95 -4.92
N PHE A 30 3.58 7.69 -6.00
CA PHE A 30 4.19 7.23 -7.24
C PHE A 30 5.03 8.29 -7.95
N ALA A 31 4.66 9.57 -7.87
CA ALA A 31 5.50 10.65 -8.39
C ALA A 31 6.88 10.73 -7.70
N LEU A 32 6.96 10.32 -6.42
CA LEU A 32 8.20 10.38 -5.63
C LEU A 32 9.00 9.06 -5.63
N HIS A 33 8.33 7.92 -5.72
CA HIS A 33 8.93 6.60 -5.50
C HIS A 33 8.74 5.61 -6.66
N GLY A 34 7.90 5.93 -7.64
CA GLY A 34 7.63 5.07 -8.79
C GLY A 34 8.52 5.38 -9.99
N PRO A 35 8.80 4.39 -10.85
CA PRO A 35 9.16 4.70 -12.23
C PRO A 35 7.93 5.24 -12.98
N GLU A 36 8.12 6.26 -13.82
CA GLU A 36 7.13 6.74 -14.78
C GLU A 36 6.89 5.68 -15.89
N PRO A 37 5.64 5.39 -16.33
CA PRO A 37 4.36 5.45 -15.65
C PRO A 37 3.87 4.04 -15.21
N LEU A 38 3.34 3.94 -13.99
CA LEU A 38 2.55 2.80 -13.51
C LEU A 38 1.21 2.70 -14.23
N ASN A 39 1.22 2.29 -15.49
CA ASN A 39 -0.01 1.86 -16.13
C ASN A 39 -0.42 0.49 -15.55
N LYS A 40 -1.26 0.55 -14.52
CA LYS A 40 -2.27 -0.43 -14.12
C LYS A 40 -1.82 -1.73 -13.44
N ASP A 41 -0.53 -2.01 -13.30
CA ASP A 41 -0.08 -3.21 -12.57
C ASP A 41 0.04 -2.97 -11.06
N PHE A 42 -1.00 -2.37 -10.48
CA PHE A 42 -1.18 -2.35 -9.04
C PHE A 42 -2.65 -2.42 -8.65
N PHE A 43 -2.91 -2.90 -7.45
CA PHE A 43 -4.23 -2.86 -6.83
C PHE A 43 -4.20 -2.05 -5.53
N SER A 44 -5.25 -1.27 -5.24
CA SER A 44 -5.35 -0.46 -4.02
C SER A 44 -6.51 -0.89 -3.13
N HIS A 45 -6.26 -1.04 -1.82
CA HIS A 45 -7.29 -1.24 -0.81
C HIS A 45 -7.26 -0.13 0.23
N LEU A 46 -8.36 0.62 0.36
CA LEU A 46 -8.58 1.52 1.47
C LEU A 46 -9.07 0.73 2.69
N MET A 47 -8.37 0.88 3.81
CA MET A 47 -8.70 0.25 5.08
C MET A 47 -9.17 1.32 6.07
N ALA A 48 -10.39 1.10 6.57
CA ALA A 48 -10.99 1.89 7.64
C ALA A 48 -10.09 1.89 8.88
N PRO A 49 -10.17 2.96 9.69
CA PRO A 49 -9.47 2.99 10.98
C PRO A 49 -10.02 1.88 11.89
N ASN A 50 -9.14 1.34 12.74
CA ASN A 50 -9.53 0.49 13.85
C ASN A 50 -9.70 1.35 15.12
N GLU A 51 -9.08 0.97 16.23
CA GLU A 51 -9.06 1.73 17.50
C GLU A 51 -8.24 3.03 17.45
N SER A 52 -7.53 3.30 16.34
CA SER A 52 -6.76 4.53 16.15
C SER A 52 -7.31 5.40 15.02
N PRO A 53 -7.13 6.74 15.03
CA PRO A 53 -7.55 7.61 13.92
C PRO A 53 -6.66 7.48 12.67
N LYS A 54 -6.02 6.32 12.49
CA LYS A 54 -5.12 6.03 11.38
C LYS A 54 -5.78 5.09 10.40
N MET A 55 -5.85 5.54 9.15
CA MET A 55 -6.26 4.74 8.01
C MET A 55 -5.04 4.19 7.28
N HIS A 56 -5.28 3.16 6.46
CA HIS A 56 -4.23 2.53 5.66
C HIS A 56 -4.69 2.40 4.22
N ILE A 57 -3.83 2.74 3.26
CA ILE A 57 -3.97 2.33 1.87
C ILE A 57 -2.97 1.19 1.65
N VAL A 58 -3.45 0.02 1.24
CA VAL A 58 -2.61 -1.10 0.84
C VAL A 58 -2.48 -1.09 -0.68
N LEU A 59 -1.26 -1.06 -1.19
CA LEU A 59 -0.95 -1.11 -2.61
C LEU A 59 -0.23 -2.42 -2.91
N ASP A 60 -0.81 -3.24 -3.76
CA ASP A 60 -0.22 -4.48 -4.28
C ASP A 60 0.45 -4.19 -5.60
N ILE A 61 1.77 -4.02 -5.59
CA ILE A 61 2.55 -3.65 -6.77
C ILE A 61 2.94 -4.91 -7.55
N HIS A 62 2.74 -4.89 -8.87
CA HIS A 62 2.96 -6.01 -9.79
C HIS A 62 2.02 -7.20 -9.61
N CYS A 63 0.79 -6.95 -9.15
CA CYS A 63 -0.19 -7.99 -8.83
C CYS A 63 -0.75 -8.72 -10.05
N ASN A 64 -0.92 -8.04 -11.18
CA ASN A 64 -1.42 -8.65 -12.41
C ASN A 64 -0.33 -9.52 -13.07
N SER A 65 0.93 -9.08 -12.99
CA SER A 65 2.08 -9.87 -13.47
C SER A 65 2.41 -11.07 -12.57
N HIS A 66 1.97 -11.05 -11.30
CA HIS A 66 2.23 -12.12 -10.33
C HIS A 66 0.95 -12.52 -9.57
N PRO A 67 -0.02 -13.18 -10.23
CA PRO A 67 -1.32 -13.47 -9.62
C PRO A 67 -1.27 -14.56 -8.54
N ALA A 68 -0.30 -15.48 -8.61
CA ALA A 68 -0.22 -16.68 -7.76
C ALA A 68 0.86 -16.59 -6.68
N ILE A 69 0.93 -15.44 -5.99
CA ILE A 69 1.90 -15.23 -4.92
C ILE A 69 1.44 -15.83 -3.60
N ASP A 70 2.39 -16.44 -2.88
CA ASP A 70 2.19 -16.76 -1.48
C ASP A 70 2.18 -15.47 -0.65
N ASN A 71 1.04 -15.17 -0.03
CA ASN A 71 0.85 -14.02 0.86
C ASN A 71 1.88 -13.97 2.00
N SER A 72 2.45 -15.12 2.40
CA SER A 72 3.46 -15.21 3.45
C SER A 72 4.84 -14.69 3.00
N MET A 73 5.12 -14.74 1.69
CA MET A 73 6.42 -14.38 1.10
C MET A 73 6.45 -12.97 0.50
N ILE A 74 5.33 -12.24 0.52
CA ILE A 74 5.27 -10.87 0.02
C ILE A 74 6.18 -9.96 0.85
N ALA A 75 7.01 -9.20 0.15
CA ALA A 75 7.77 -8.11 0.74
C ALA A 75 6.84 -6.95 1.12
N TYR A 76 6.98 -6.44 2.35
CA TYR A 76 6.21 -5.28 2.83
C TYR A 76 7.10 -4.05 2.91
N GLU A 77 6.57 -2.91 2.48
CA GLU A 77 7.12 -1.59 2.76
C GLU A 77 6.02 -0.74 3.41
N VAL A 78 6.32 -0.14 4.55
CA VAL A 78 5.34 0.71 5.25
C VAL A 78 5.83 2.14 5.24
N PHE A 79 4.93 3.06 4.89
CA PHE A 79 5.21 4.49 4.90
C PHE A 79 4.21 5.21 5.80
N LYS A 80 4.71 6.09 6.66
CA LYS A 80 3.91 7.07 7.35
C LYS A 80 3.70 8.27 6.44
N VAL A 81 2.44 8.61 6.20
CA VAL A 81 2.05 9.77 5.39
C VAL A 81 1.75 10.95 6.31
N ARG A 82 2.36 12.10 6.00
CA ARG A 82 2.07 13.38 6.65
C ARG A 82 1.81 14.44 5.58
N LYS A 83 1.00 15.45 5.90
CA LYS A 83 0.78 16.59 5.01
C LYS A 83 1.32 17.86 5.66
N ASN A 84 2.23 18.54 4.98
CA ASN A 84 2.67 19.91 5.32
C ASN A 84 2.88 20.66 4.00
N GLY A 85 1.81 21.28 3.50
CA GLY A 85 1.67 21.68 2.09
C GLY A 85 1.41 20.45 1.21
N ASN A 86 2.47 19.67 0.95
CA ASN A 86 2.43 18.43 0.16
C ASN A 86 2.46 17.18 1.04
N PHE A 87 2.08 16.03 0.45
CA PHE A 87 2.26 14.73 1.08
C PHE A 87 3.75 14.37 1.17
N LYS A 88 4.16 13.92 2.36
CA LYS A 88 5.49 13.40 2.67
C LYS A 88 5.37 11.96 3.14
N PHE A 89 6.30 11.13 2.70
CA PHE A 89 6.33 9.70 2.97
C PHE A 89 7.59 9.35 3.74
N GLU A 90 7.41 8.87 4.97
CA GLU A 90 8.49 8.42 5.85
C GLU A 90 8.45 6.90 5.91
N ARG A 91 9.47 6.23 5.36
CA ARG A 91 9.57 4.77 5.41
C ARG A 91 9.77 4.32 6.86
N LEU A 92 8.97 3.37 7.30
CA LEU A 92 9.07 2.77 8.63
C LEU A 92 9.91 1.49 8.61
N ASP A 93 10.22 1.00 9.81
CA ASP A 93 11.10 -0.14 10.03
C ASP A 93 10.41 -1.51 9.84
N ALA A 94 11.17 -2.57 10.11
CA ALA A 94 10.70 -3.95 9.99
C ALA A 94 9.53 -4.27 10.93
N ALA A 95 9.51 -3.68 12.14
CA ALA A 95 8.42 -3.91 13.10
C ALA A 95 7.08 -3.38 12.56
N ALA A 96 7.11 -2.21 11.89
CA ALA A 96 5.93 -1.70 11.20
C ALA A 96 5.48 -2.63 10.06
N CYS A 97 6.43 -3.21 9.30
CA CYS A 97 6.12 -4.18 8.25
C CYS A 97 5.48 -5.47 8.79
N GLU A 98 5.98 -6.00 9.91
CA GLU A 98 5.40 -7.18 10.58
C GLU A 98 3.98 -6.90 11.06
N TYR A 99 3.76 -5.77 11.75
CA TYR A 99 2.44 -5.36 12.19
C TYR A 99 1.45 -5.22 11.01
N ALA A 100 1.90 -4.61 9.91
CA ALA A 100 1.08 -4.44 8.71
C ALA A 100 0.72 -5.80 8.07
N ARG A 101 1.66 -6.75 8.06
CA ARG A 101 1.42 -8.12 7.57
C ARG A 101 0.36 -8.82 8.41
N GLU A 102 0.47 -8.80 9.74
CA GLU A 102 -0.52 -9.42 10.63
C GLU A 102 -1.90 -8.75 10.50
N SER A 103 -1.93 -7.42 10.40
CA SER A 103 -3.17 -6.67 10.17
C SER A 103 -3.86 -7.08 8.87
N CYS A 104 -3.10 -7.21 7.77
CA CYS A 104 -3.65 -7.65 6.48
C CYS A 104 -4.19 -9.08 6.55
N LYS A 105 -3.51 -9.98 7.29
CA LYS A 105 -3.99 -11.36 7.51
C LYS A 105 -5.31 -11.38 8.29
N LEU A 106 -5.38 -10.66 9.41
CA LEU A 106 -6.58 -10.57 10.26
C LEU A 106 -7.78 -10.03 9.47
N LEU A 107 -7.55 -9.02 8.61
CA LEU A 107 -8.59 -8.40 7.79
C LEU A 107 -8.81 -9.11 6.45
N ARG A 108 -8.18 -10.27 6.25
CA ARG A 108 -8.29 -11.13 5.06
C ARG A 108 -8.06 -10.37 3.74
N ILE A 109 -7.12 -9.44 3.73
CA ILE A 109 -6.74 -8.67 2.54
C ILE A 109 -5.96 -9.57 1.58
N LYS A 110 -6.64 -10.01 0.52
CA LYS A 110 -6.08 -10.86 -0.53
C LYS A 110 -5.24 -10.04 -1.52
N TRP A 111 -4.17 -10.64 -2.02
CA TRP A 111 -3.34 -10.08 -3.08
C TRP A 111 -4.16 -9.78 -4.35
N GLY A 112 -4.02 -8.57 -4.89
CA GLY A 112 -4.49 -8.20 -6.23
C GLY A 112 -6.00 -8.36 -6.48
N THR A 113 -6.84 -8.40 -5.44
CA THR A 113 -8.27 -8.71 -5.59
C THR A 113 -9.14 -7.52 -5.24
N ASN A 114 -10.11 -7.19 -6.10
CA ASN A 114 -11.13 -6.20 -5.74
C ASN A 114 -12.09 -6.73 -4.67
N ARG A 115 -12.38 -5.93 -3.64
CA ARG A 115 -13.40 -6.25 -2.62
C ARG A 115 -14.81 -6.39 -3.22
N SER A 116 -15.00 -6.01 -4.49
CA SER A 116 -16.26 -6.12 -5.25
C SER A 116 -16.62 -7.54 -5.75
N SER A 117 -15.85 -8.58 -5.41
CA SER A 117 -16.10 -9.95 -5.91
C SER A 117 -16.46 -10.95 -4.80
N ILE A 118 -17.14 -10.50 -3.75
CA ILE A 118 -17.84 -11.35 -2.78
C ILE A 118 -19.30 -10.93 -2.75
#